data_AF-A0A258IU44-F1
#
_entry.id   AF-A0A258IU44-F1
#
_cell.length_a   1.000
_cell.length_b   1.000
_cell.length_c   1.000
_cell.angle_alpha   90.00
_cell.angle_beta   90.00
_cell.angle_gamma   90.00
#
_symmetry.space_group_name_H-M   'P 1'
#
loop_
_entity.id
_entity.type
_entity.pdbx_description
1 polymer ?
#
loop_
_entity_poly.entity_id
_entity_poly.type
_entity_poly.pdbx_seq_one_letter_code
_entity_poly.pdbx_strand_id
1 'polypeptide(L)'
;MLNLRGERAFFSPTPLADGIGTHPDLLTPLLTEEIVDYHFRNGVRPIVIYPEVVAGNPFDAETVVRYVLNFPGFLGGDTSFPPDTIVFGYTRILAEFCGAPDNVLFLPHVDTRIFNAAGTGARAGSCYTAMKYKYVHGGEVFGVPAGSTEITRDQPDSQTVEELADLFRRSEAFYSFENTSLSLEAMLCGCPTILMPNPFFQVPLADKELGRNGVAWGDTPEQLAHAKRTVHLVAEEYRQAEAAFERQLTHFIEVTQAATAGRSYGRKVRRPLLPFETGEGFREERARQGRAMASHPFRLAATQLLSMGRMLLDRSADLRLLRSSRLFDPRWYLEQYPDIARMKVDPVRHYLLHGAEEGRDPGPFFSTKDYYALHRDLRRKGENPLVHYLRCGISDDGPALEPDSPRTGHKGSGE
;
A
#
# COMPACT_ATOMS: atom_id res chain seq x y z
N MET A 1 -17.92 -14.35 5.38
CA MET A 1 -19.06 -13.40 5.30
C MET A 1 -19.88 -13.54 4.03
N LEU A 2 -19.28 -13.57 2.83
CA LEU A 2 -20.03 -13.73 1.56
C LEU A 2 -20.93 -14.98 1.56
N ASN A 3 -20.36 -16.16 1.83
CA ASN A 3 -21.15 -17.41 1.84
C ASN A 3 -22.24 -17.43 2.91
N LEU A 4 -22.05 -16.75 4.05
CA LEU A 4 -23.08 -16.62 5.09
C LEU A 4 -24.27 -15.75 4.63
N ARG A 5 -24.06 -14.88 3.63
CA ARG A 5 -25.11 -14.07 3.00
C ARG A 5 -25.75 -14.76 1.79
N GLY A 6 -25.40 -16.02 1.52
CA GLY A 6 -25.89 -16.77 0.37
C GLY A 6 -25.13 -16.52 -0.93
N GLU A 7 -24.08 -15.69 -0.91
CA GLU A 7 -23.19 -15.53 -2.06
C GLU A 7 -22.33 -16.78 -2.27
N ARG A 8 -21.78 -16.97 -3.48
CA ARG A 8 -20.90 -18.10 -3.80
C ARG A 8 -19.44 -17.64 -3.91
N ALA A 9 -18.70 -17.76 -2.82
CA ALA A 9 -17.28 -17.44 -2.75
C ALA A 9 -16.45 -18.68 -2.42
N PHE A 10 -15.38 -18.90 -3.18
CA PHE A 10 -14.52 -20.08 -3.06
C PHE A 10 -13.09 -19.67 -2.80
N PHE A 11 -12.40 -20.43 -1.96
CA PHE A 11 -10.97 -20.27 -1.73
C PHE A 11 -10.18 -21.17 -2.68
N SER A 12 -9.19 -20.60 -3.35
CA SER A 12 -8.19 -21.37 -4.08
C SER A 12 -6.86 -21.22 -3.36
N PRO A 13 -6.26 -22.29 -2.82
CA PRO A 13 -4.95 -22.22 -2.21
C PRO A 13 -3.89 -21.93 -3.26
N THR A 14 -4.08 -22.30 -4.53
CA THR A 14 -3.15 -21.98 -5.62
C THR A 14 -3.09 -20.45 -5.86
N PRO A 15 -1.89 -19.82 -5.87
CA PRO A 15 -0.55 -20.40 -6.07
C PRO A 15 0.26 -20.84 -4.82
N LEU A 16 -0.36 -20.96 -3.65
CA LEU A 16 0.30 -21.07 -2.34
C LEU A 16 0.43 -22.51 -1.77
N ALA A 17 0.35 -23.55 -2.61
CA ALA A 17 0.62 -24.99 -2.33
C ALA A 17 -0.58 -25.91 -2.06
N ASP A 18 -0.40 -27.18 -2.41
CA ASP A 18 -1.28 -28.28 -2.04
C ASP A 18 -1.19 -28.59 -0.53
N GLY A 19 -2.32 -28.90 0.10
CA GLY A 19 -2.42 -29.18 1.53
C GLY A 19 -2.81 -27.99 2.41
N ILE A 20 -2.94 -26.78 1.86
CA ILE A 20 -3.61 -25.67 2.54
C ILE A 20 -5.12 -25.90 2.46
N GLY A 21 -5.69 -26.36 3.58
CA GLY A 21 -7.11 -26.51 3.76
C GLY A 21 -7.79 -25.21 4.20
N THR A 22 -9.11 -25.25 4.25
CA THR A 22 -9.92 -24.21 4.89
C THR A 22 -10.19 -24.59 6.33
N HIS A 23 -10.34 -23.61 7.21
CA HIS A 23 -10.67 -23.88 8.61
C HIS A 23 -12.07 -24.52 8.69
N PRO A 24 -12.26 -25.63 9.42
CA PRO A 24 -13.53 -26.37 9.42
C PRO A 24 -14.72 -25.53 9.90
N ASP A 25 -14.48 -24.57 10.80
CA ASP A 25 -15.54 -23.68 11.32
C ASP A 25 -15.89 -22.51 10.39
N LEU A 26 -15.14 -22.32 9.30
CA LEU A 26 -15.39 -21.25 8.34
C LEU A 26 -16.16 -21.77 7.13
N LEU A 27 -17.22 -21.06 6.75
CA LEU A 27 -17.94 -21.32 5.51
C LEU A 27 -17.16 -20.77 4.31
N THR A 28 -16.03 -21.39 4.03
CA THR A 28 -15.08 -21.02 2.97
C THR A 28 -14.77 -22.29 2.17
N PRO A 29 -15.64 -22.69 1.21
CA PRO A 29 -15.42 -23.90 0.42
C PRO A 29 -14.20 -23.73 -0.51
N LEU A 30 -13.49 -24.83 -0.76
CA LEU A 30 -12.43 -24.88 -1.75
C LEU A 30 -13.01 -24.82 -3.18
N LEU A 31 -12.31 -24.13 -4.07
CA LEU A 31 -12.60 -24.17 -5.50
C LEU A 31 -12.12 -25.49 -6.10
N THR A 32 -13.06 -26.32 -6.56
CA THR A 32 -12.78 -27.59 -7.25
C THR A 32 -12.96 -27.44 -8.76
N GLU A 33 -12.40 -28.38 -9.54
CA GLU A 33 -12.63 -28.43 -10.99
C GLU A 33 -14.11 -28.65 -11.32
N GLU A 34 -14.83 -29.45 -10.52
CA GLU A 34 -16.27 -29.67 -10.67
C GLU A 34 -17.07 -28.36 -10.56
N ILE A 35 -16.69 -27.49 -9.62
CA ILE A 35 -17.31 -26.16 -9.46
C ILE A 35 -17.01 -25.27 -10.67
N VAL A 36 -15.77 -25.27 -11.15
CA VAL A 36 -15.37 -24.53 -12.36
C VAL A 36 -16.17 -25.00 -13.57
N ASP A 37 -16.29 -26.31 -13.78
CA ASP A 37 -17.05 -26.91 -14.88
C ASP A 37 -18.54 -26.64 -14.76
N TYR A 38 -19.10 -26.68 -13.55
CA TYR A 38 -20.49 -26.34 -13.30
C TYR A 38 -20.76 -24.87 -13.65
N HIS A 39 -19.91 -23.95 -13.19
CA HIS A 39 -20.05 -22.53 -13.49
C HIS A 39 -19.98 -22.25 -14.98
N PHE A 40 -19.02 -22.87 -15.68
CA PHE A 40 -18.91 -22.72 -17.13
C PHE A 40 -20.14 -23.24 -17.89
N ARG A 41 -20.60 -24.45 -17.58
CA ARG A 41 -21.80 -25.05 -18.21
C ARG A 41 -23.07 -24.24 -17.98
N ASN A 42 -23.17 -23.54 -16.86
CA ASN A 42 -24.34 -22.74 -16.50
C ASN A 42 -24.16 -21.24 -16.78
N GLY A 43 -23.08 -20.83 -17.46
CA GLY A 43 -22.83 -19.42 -17.78
C GLY A 43 -22.59 -18.52 -16.56
N VAL A 44 -22.22 -19.10 -15.41
CA VAL A 44 -21.88 -18.35 -14.19
C VAL A 44 -20.46 -17.85 -14.31
N ARG A 45 -20.30 -16.58 -14.69
CA ARG A 45 -18.99 -15.94 -14.87
C ARG A 45 -18.31 -15.69 -13.52
N PRO A 46 -17.09 -16.21 -13.28
CA PRO A 46 -16.36 -15.97 -12.04
C PRO A 46 -15.68 -14.60 -12.05
N ILE A 47 -15.59 -14.00 -10.86
CA ILE A 47 -14.72 -12.87 -10.55
C ILE A 47 -13.53 -13.45 -9.80
N VAL A 48 -12.31 -13.24 -10.29
CA VAL A 48 -11.11 -13.76 -9.62
C VAL A 48 -10.38 -12.62 -8.92
N ILE A 49 -10.14 -12.79 -7.62
CA ILE A 49 -9.51 -11.79 -6.76
C ILE A 49 -8.08 -12.25 -6.45
N TYR A 50 -7.11 -11.38 -6.68
CA TYR A 50 -5.71 -11.64 -6.36
C TYR A 50 -5.12 -10.54 -5.48
N PRO A 51 -4.22 -10.86 -4.56
CA PRO A 51 -3.34 -9.87 -3.95
C PRO A 51 -2.26 -9.42 -4.95
N GLU A 52 -1.57 -8.31 -4.64
CA GLU A 52 -0.52 -7.72 -5.47
C GLU A 52 0.69 -8.64 -5.68
N VAL A 53 0.93 -9.56 -4.74
CA VAL A 53 2.05 -10.51 -4.82
C VAL A 53 1.85 -11.60 -5.88
N VAL A 54 0.63 -11.74 -6.42
CA VAL A 54 0.34 -12.68 -7.51
C VAL A 54 0.50 -11.97 -8.85
N ALA A 55 1.53 -12.36 -9.59
CA ALA A 55 1.82 -11.80 -10.90
C ALA A 55 0.77 -12.20 -11.96
N GLY A 56 0.32 -11.22 -12.74
CA GLY A 56 -0.57 -11.44 -13.89
C GLY A 56 -1.91 -12.09 -13.53
N ASN A 57 -2.42 -12.96 -14.41
CA ASN A 57 -3.72 -13.59 -14.26
C ASN A 57 -3.62 -15.12 -14.39
N PRO A 58 -3.18 -15.84 -13.33
CA PRO A 58 -2.96 -17.28 -13.39
C PRO A 58 -4.21 -18.10 -13.79
N PHE A 59 -5.41 -17.63 -13.42
CA PHE A 59 -6.67 -18.28 -13.78
C PHE A 59 -7.14 -17.95 -15.20
N ASP A 60 -6.43 -17.09 -15.93
CA ASP A 60 -6.85 -16.64 -17.27
C ASP A 60 -8.29 -16.10 -17.28
N ALA A 61 -8.70 -15.50 -16.15
CA ALA A 61 -10.06 -15.04 -15.91
C ALA A 61 -10.36 -13.76 -16.69
N GLU A 62 -11.57 -13.67 -17.23
CA GLU A 62 -12.00 -12.49 -17.98
C GLU A 62 -12.36 -11.29 -17.07
N THR A 63 -12.54 -11.53 -15.77
CA THR A 63 -12.78 -10.47 -14.77
C THR A 63 -11.84 -10.69 -13.60
N VAL A 64 -10.91 -9.75 -13.42
CA VAL A 64 -9.88 -9.77 -12.39
C VAL A 64 -10.03 -8.57 -11.48
N VAL A 65 -9.91 -8.83 -10.17
CA VAL A 65 -9.86 -7.81 -9.13
C VAL A 65 -8.53 -7.93 -8.40
N ARG A 66 -7.84 -6.81 -8.22
CA ARG A 66 -6.64 -6.72 -7.37
C ARG A 66 -7.05 -6.20 -6.01
N TYR A 67 -6.93 -7.05 -4.98
CA TYR A 67 -7.08 -6.64 -3.59
C TYR A 67 -5.70 -6.40 -2.98
N VAL A 68 -5.25 -5.14 -3.03
CA VAL A 68 -3.87 -4.74 -2.76
C VAL A 68 -3.66 -4.60 -1.26
N LEU A 69 -2.84 -5.48 -0.69
CA LEU A 69 -2.56 -5.57 0.76
C LEU A 69 -1.29 -4.80 1.17
N ASN A 70 -0.41 -4.51 0.21
CA ASN A 70 0.78 -3.70 0.38
C ASN A 70 1.12 -2.94 -0.92
N PHE A 71 2.12 -2.06 -0.89
CA PHE A 71 2.58 -1.37 -2.09
C PHE A 71 3.01 -2.40 -3.15
N PRO A 72 2.45 -2.34 -4.38
CA PRO A 72 2.82 -3.23 -5.48
C PRO A 72 4.34 -3.33 -5.67
N GLY A 73 4.85 -4.55 -5.85
CA GLY A 73 6.27 -4.85 -5.97
C GLY A 73 7.05 -4.94 -4.65
N PHE A 74 6.48 -4.54 -3.50
CA PHE A 74 7.20 -4.55 -2.22
C PHE A 74 7.58 -5.96 -1.75
N LEU A 75 6.67 -6.94 -1.92
CA LEU A 75 6.90 -8.35 -1.58
C LEU A 75 7.02 -9.22 -2.84
N GLY A 76 7.31 -8.62 -4.00
CA GLY A 76 7.23 -9.26 -5.31
C GLY A 76 5.88 -9.05 -5.99
N GLY A 77 5.60 -9.86 -7.02
CA GLY A 77 4.42 -9.71 -7.87
C GLY A 77 4.54 -8.56 -8.87
N ASP A 78 3.38 -8.05 -9.33
CA ASP A 78 3.33 -6.95 -10.28
C ASP A 78 3.62 -5.61 -9.58
N THR A 79 4.31 -4.69 -10.27
CA THR A 79 4.58 -3.32 -9.79
C THR A 79 3.51 -2.32 -10.21
N SER A 80 2.68 -2.69 -11.19
CA SER A 80 1.54 -1.92 -11.68
C SER A 80 0.50 -2.88 -12.29
N PHE A 81 -0.72 -2.39 -12.49
CA PHE A 81 -1.81 -3.18 -13.05
C PHE A 81 -2.33 -2.54 -14.34
N PRO A 82 -2.89 -3.34 -15.28
CA PRO A 82 -3.55 -2.81 -16.47
C PRO A 82 -4.63 -1.76 -16.13
N PRO A 83 -4.82 -0.70 -16.95
CA PRO A 83 -5.74 0.40 -16.65
C PRO A 83 -7.20 0.01 -16.40
N ASP A 84 -7.64 -1.12 -16.96
CA ASP A 84 -9.00 -1.66 -16.83
C ASP A 84 -9.16 -2.63 -15.64
N THR A 85 -8.08 -2.87 -14.88
CA THR A 85 -8.12 -3.74 -13.71
C THR A 85 -8.89 -3.07 -12.57
N ILE A 86 -9.85 -3.78 -12.00
CA ILE A 86 -10.55 -3.32 -10.80
C ILE A 86 -9.59 -3.46 -9.63
N VAL A 87 -9.23 -2.34 -9.00
CA VAL A 87 -8.35 -2.34 -7.82
C VAL A 87 -9.14 -1.93 -6.60
N PHE A 88 -8.97 -2.68 -5.51
CA PHE A 88 -9.35 -2.30 -4.16
C PHE A 88 -8.09 -2.31 -3.28
N GLY A 89 -7.85 -1.21 -2.56
CA GLY A 89 -6.79 -1.17 -1.55
C GLY A 89 -7.31 -1.67 -0.20
N TYR A 90 -6.49 -2.44 0.51
CA TYR A 90 -6.74 -2.78 1.92
C TYR A 90 -6.86 -1.51 2.78
N THR A 91 -6.09 -0.47 2.45
CA THR A 91 -6.18 0.85 3.06
C THR A 91 -6.27 1.94 2.01
N ARG A 92 -6.73 3.12 2.40
CA ARG A 92 -6.90 4.29 1.51
C ARG A 92 -5.60 4.69 0.83
N ILE A 93 -4.47 4.60 1.54
CA ILE A 93 -3.16 4.94 0.94
C ILE A 93 -2.81 4.00 -0.22
N LEU A 94 -3.13 2.71 -0.11
CA LEU A 94 -2.91 1.73 -1.17
C LEU A 94 -3.89 1.94 -2.33
N ALA A 95 -5.16 2.22 -2.03
CA ALA A 95 -6.17 2.53 -3.02
C ALA A 95 -5.81 3.79 -3.83
N GLU A 96 -5.39 4.86 -3.16
CA GLU A 96 -4.88 6.09 -3.78
C GLU A 96 -3.62 5.84 -4.61
N PHE A 97 -2.68 5.03 -4.11
CA PHE A 97 -1.45 4.68 -4.83
C PHE A 97 -1.76 3.98 -6.16
N CYS A 98 -2.76 3.11 -6.18
CA CYS A 98 -3.19 2.42 -7.39
C CYS A 98 -4.18 3.23 -8.26
N GLY A 99 -4.44 4.49 -7.93
CA GLY A 99 -5.34 5.35 -8.72
C GLY A 99 -6.82 5.04 -8.56
N ALA A 100 -7.22 4.30 -7.52
CA ALA A 100 -8.60 3.91 -7.23
C ALA A 100 -9.02 4.39 -5.82
N PRO A 101 -8.98 5.71 -5.54
CA PRO A 101 -9.11 6.24 -4.18
C PRO A 101 -10.41 5.83 -3.51
N ASP A 102 -11.51 5.65 -4.24
CA ASP A 102 -12.83 5.29 -3.70
C ASP A 102 -12.98 3.80 -3.38
N ASN A 103 -12.08 2.95 -3.87
CA ASN A 103 -12.14 1.50 -3.71
C ASN A 103 -11.28 1.05 -2.52
N VAL A 104 -11.76 1.36 -1.32
CA VAL A 104 -11.14 0.89 -0.07
C VAL A 104 -11.95 -0.26 0.51
N LEU A 105 -11.24 -1.33 0.88
CA LEU A 105 -11.80 -2.46 1.61
C LEU A 105 -10.86 -2.80 2.78
N PHE A 106 -11.00 -2.06 3.88
CA PHE A 106 -10.27 -2.31 5.12
C PHE A 106 -11.00 -3.38 5.92
N LEU A 107 -10.30 -4.49 6.19
CA LEU A 107 -10.82 -5.61 6.97
C LEU A 107 -10.29 -5.55 8.42
N PRO A 108 -11.11 -5.16 9.39
CA PRO A 108 -10.80 -5.37 10.80
C PRO A 108 -10.84 -6.87 11.09
N HIS A 109 -9.66 -7.46 11.34
CA HIS A 109 -9.47 -8.91 11.42
C HIS A 109 -9.03 -9.44 12.79
N VAL A 110 -8.93 -8.56 13.79
CA VAL A 110 -8.47 -8.90 15.14
C VAL A 110 -9.63 -9.53 15.91
N ASP A 111 -9.39 -10.69 16.51
CA ASP A 111 -10.37 -11.32 17.39
C ASP A 111 -10.41 -10.58 18.73
N THR A 112 -11.37 -9.67 18.88
CA THR A 112 -11.55 -8.85 20.09
C THR A 112 -12.01 -9.65 21.31
N ARG A 113 -12.38 -10.92 21.16
CA ARG A 113 -12.62 -11.82 22.31
C ARG A 113 -11.32 -12.21 22.99
N ILE A 114 -10.23 -12.27 22.21
CA ILE A 114 -8.88 -12.60 22.69
C ILE A 114 -8.08 -11.34 22.95
N PHE A 115 -8.05 -10.40 21.99
CA PHE A 115 -7.30 -9.14 22.10
C PHE A 115 -8.21 -8.02 22.59
N ASN A 116 -8.19 -7.79 23.89
CA ASN A 116 -8.95 -6.72 24.54
C ASN A 116 -8.29 -6.34 25.86
N ALA A 117 -8.65 -5.17 26.37
CA ALA A 117 -8.13 -4.65 27.63
C ALA A 117 -8.74 -5.31 28.89
N ALA A 118 -9.63 -6.30 28.77
CA ALA A 118 -10.19 -6.96 29.96
C ALA A 118 -9.10 -7.72 30.72
N GLY A 119 -9.14 -7.66 32.05
CA GLY A 119 -8.11 -8.28 32.90
C GLY A 119 -6.76 -7.56 32.91
N THR A 120 -6.67 -6.37 32.32
CA THR A 120 -5.45 -5.54 32.40
C THR A 120 -5.17 -5.14 33.86
N GLY A 121 -3.98 -5.50 34.35
CA GLY A 121 -3.47 -5.08 35.65
C GLY A 121 -2.39 -4.00 35.56
N ALA A 122 -1.50 -3.96 36.56
CA ALA A 122 -0.29 -3.15 36.48
C ALA A 122 0.58 -3.59 35.29
N ARG A 123 1.08 -2.62 34.53
CA ARG A 123 1.94 -2.87 33.37
C ARG A 123 3.41 -2.76 33.77
N ALA A 124 4.25 -3.64 33.23
CA ALA A 124 5.68 -3.63 33.41
C ALA A 124 6.37 -4.30 32.21
N GLY A 125 7.56 -3.81 31.86
CA GLY A 125 8.35 -4.31 30.73
C GLY A 125 7.74 -3.95 29.37
N SER A 126 8.33 -4.47 28.31
CA SER A 126 7.94 -4.15 26.93
C SER A 126 8.17 -5.35 26.02
N CYS A 127 7.56 -5.31 24.84
CA CYS A 127 7.75 -6.29 23.79
C CYS A 127 7.98 -5.61 22.45
N TYR A 128 8.54 -6.34 21.48
CA TYR A 128 8.78 -5.79 20.15
C TYR A 128 8.67 -6.85 19.06
N THR A 129 8.47 -6.40 17.82
CA THR A 129 8.65 -7.21 16.63
C THR A 129 9.54 -6.48 15.63
N ALA A 130 10.50 -7.21 15.08
CA ALA A 130 11.40 -6.72 14.03
C ALA A 130 11.62 -7.80 12.96
N MET A 131 10.61 -8.64 12.72
CA MET A 131 10.74 -9.85 11.90
C MET A 131 11.32 -9.56 10.51
N LYS A 132 10.66 -8.71 9.72
CA LYS A 132 11.15 -8.34 8.39
C LYS A 132 12.41 -7.49 8.49
N TYR A 133 12.43 -6.54 9.42
CA TYR A 133 13.57 -5.63 9.56
C TYR A 133 14.88 -6.38 9.84
N LYS A 134 14.89 -7.33 10.78
CA LYS A 134 16.07 -8.12 11.18
C LYS A 134 16.35 -9.26 10.22
N TYR A 135 15.37 -10.12 9.96
CA TYR A 135 15.61 -11.39 9.26
C TYR A 135 15.54 -11.28 7.73
N VAL A 136 14.89 -10.24 7.20
CA VAL A 136 14.80 -10.02 5.74
C VAL A 136 15.73 -8.92 5.28
N HIS A 137 15.83 -7.83 6.05
CA HIS A 137 16.64 -6.66 5.67
C HIS A 137 18.00 -6.57 6.39
N GLY A 138 18.31 -7.49 7.31
CA GLY A 138 19.56 -7.48 8.06
C GLY A 138 19.71 -6.27 8.98
N GLY A 139 18.61 -5.65 9.37
CA GLY A 139 18.58 -4.48 10.25
C GLY A 139 18.88 -4.82 11.70
N GLU A 140 19.49 -3.87 12.41
CA GLU A 140 19.76 -3.97 13.84
C GLU A 140 18.70 -3.21 14.63
N VAL A 141 18.10 -3.86 15.63
CA VAL A 141 17.07 -3.28 16.48
C VAL A 141 17.63 -2.11 17.29
N PHE A 142 16.89 -0.99 17.35
CA PHE A 142 17.28 0.23 18.07
C PHE A 142 16.11 0.82 18.86
N GLY A 143 16.38 1.61 19.90
CA GLY A 143 15.35 2.33 20.66
C GLY A 143 14.40 1.44 21.48
N VAL A 144 14.61 0.12 21.51
CA VAL A 144 13.85 -0.83 22.32
C VAL A 144 14.48 -0.96 23.71
N PRO A 145 13.70 -0.88 24.81
CA PRO A 145 14.23 -1.05 26.16
C PRO A 145 14.92 -2.40 26.38
N ALA A 146 15.99 -2.40 27.16
CA ALA A 146 16.69 -3.63 27.54
C ALA A 146 15.75 -4.61 28.27
N GLY A 147 15.85 -5.90 27.95
CA GLY A 147 14.97 -6.93 28.51
C GLY A 147 13.58 -7.02 27.88
N SER A 148 13.31 -6.27 26.79
CA SER A 148 12.07 -6.42 26.04
C SER A 148 11.92 -7.82 25.44
N THR A 149 10.70 -8.35 25.44
CA THR A 149 10.40 -9.66 24.83
C THR A 149 10.25 -9.53 23.32
N GLU A 150 11.06 -10.24 22.53
CA GLU A 150 10.87 -10.34 21.08
C GLU A 150 9.67 -11.24 20.77
N ILE A 151 8.78 -10.74 19.90
CA ILE A 151 7.67 -11.51 19.34
C ILE A 151 8.12 -12.05 17.99
N THR A 152 8.28 -13.37 17.93
CA THR A 152 8.60 -14.09 16.69
C THR A 152 7.36 -14.83 16.19
N ARG A 153 7.34 -15.16 14.89
CA ARG A 153 6.33 -16.01 14.27
C ARG A 153 7.02 -17.13 13.51
N ASP A 154 6.33 -18.26 13.39
CA ASP A 154 6.82 -19.47 12.70
C ASP A 154 8.12 -20.05 13.28
N GLN A 155 8.39 -19.82 14.57
CA GLN A 155 9.49 -20.44 15.31
C GLN A 155 8.95 -21.45 16.33
N PRO A 156 9.73 -22.48 16.73
CA PRO A 156 9.29 -23.46 17.71
C PRO A 156 8.88 -22.88 19.08
N ASP A 157 9.40 -21.71 19.41
CA ASP A 157 9.16 -20.96 20.64
C ASP A 157 8.26 -19.72 20.44
N SER A 158 7.60 -19.61 19.28
CA SER A 158 6.64 -18.53 19.03
C SER A 158 5.46 -18.59 20.01
N GLN A 159 5.10 -17.44 20.54
CA GLN A 159 3.99 -17.31 21.48
C GLN A 159 2.66 -17.71 20.82
N THR A 160 1.82 -18.40 21.59
CA THR A 160 0.41 -18.64 21.26
C THR A 160 -0.37 -17.32 21.21
N VAL A 161 -1.58 -17.35 20.65
CA VAL A 161 -2.43 -16.15 20.54
C VAL A 161 -2.80 -15.62 21.93
N GLU A 162 -3.06 -16.53 22.87
CA GLU A 162 -3.38 -16.22 24.27
C GLU A 162 -2.17 -15.62 25.00
N GLU A 163 -0.98 -16.23 24.84
CA GLU A 163 0.26 -15.69 25.42
C GLU A 163 0.60 -14.30 24.88
N LEU A 164 0.32 -14.03 23.61
CA LEU A 164 0.47 -12.71 23.00
C LEU A 164 -0.49 -11.69 23.60
N ALA A 165 -1.78 -12.04 23.73
CA ALA A 165 -2.76 -11.16 24.34
C ALA A 165 -2.35 -10.80 25.79
N ASP A 166 -1.90 -11.78 26.56
CA ASP A 166 -1.41 -11.57 27.93
C ASP A 166 -0.10 -10.76 27.97
N LEU A 167 0.79 -10.95 27.00
CA LEU A 167 1.99 -10.12 26.83
C LEU A 167 1.63 -8.67 26.56
N PHE A 168 0.66 -8.41 25.70
CA PHE A 168 0.21 -7.04 25.44
C PHE A 168 -0.49 -6.43 26.65
N ARG A 169 -1.35 -7.16 27.36
CA ARG A 169 -2.02 -6.62 28.57
C ARG A 169 -1.05 -6.22 29.68
N ARG A 170 0.07 -6.93 29.83
CA ARG A 170 1.08 -6.63 30.86
C ARG A 170 2.17 -5.66 30.41
N SER A 171 2.40 -5.48 29.11
CA SER A 171 3.47 -4.61 28.61
C SER A 171 3.12 -3.13 28.73
N GLU A 172 4.11 -2.29 29.02
CA GLU A 172 3.98 -0.82 29.03
C GLU A 172 3.94 -0.23 27.62
N ALA A 173 4.59 -0.90 26.65
CA ALA A 173 4.64 -0.51 25.26
C ALA A 173 5.04 -1.70 24.38
N PHE A 174 4.54 -1.68 23.15
CA PHE A 174 4.91 -2.60 22.07
C PHE A 174 5.65 -1.83 20.98
N TYR A 175 6.85 -2.26 20.60
CA TYR A 175 7.68 -1.61 19.58
C TYR A 175 7.61 -2.39 18.27
N SER A 176 7.31 -1.73 17.15
CA SER A 176 7.24 -2.38 15.84
C SER A 176 8.12 -1.69 14.81
N PHE A 177 8.94 -2.48 14.11
CA PHE A 177 9.80 -2.01 13.02
C PHE A 177 9.16 -2.19 11.64
N GLU A 178 7.89 -2.56 11.59
CA GLU A 178 7.17 -2.87 10.36
C GLU A 178 5.66 -2.64 10.46
N ASN A 179 5.00 -2.60 9.30
CA ASN A 179 3.55 -2.72 9.23
C ASN A 179 3.13 -4.15 9.59
N THR A 180 2.35 -4.29 10.67
CA THR A 180 1.94 -5.58 11.23
C THR A 180 0.59 -5.49 11.92
N SER A 181 -0.19 -6.58 11.91
CA SER A 181 -1.43 -6.70 12.68
C SER A 181 -1.19 -6.64 14.20
N LEU A 182 0.00 -7.08 14.64
CA LEU A 182 0.41 -7.08 16.05
C LEU A 182 0.26 -5.69 16.69
N SER A 183 0.44 -4.62 15.92
CA SER A 183 0.24 -3.25 16.41
C SER A 183 -1.21 -3.01 16.85
N LEU A 184 -2.17 -3.48 16.07
CA LEU A 184 -3.59 -3.32 16.39
C LEU A 184 -4.01 -4.24 17.54
N GLU A 185 -3.54 -5.49 17.52
CA GLU A 185 -3.71 -6.46 18.61
C GLU A 185 -3.21 -5.90 19.95
N ALA A 186 -2.00 -5.30 19.96
CA ALA A 186 -1.42 -4.66 21.13
C ALA A 186 -2.28 -3.50 21.65
N MET A 187 -2.67 -2.58 20.75
CA MET A 187 -3.47 -1.42 21.13
C MET A 187 -4.86 -1.80 21.66
N LEU A 188 -5.49 -2.83 21.10
CA LEU A 188 -6.77 -3.35 21.61
C LEU A 188 -6.64 -3.99 23.01
N CYS A 189 -5.47 -4.56 23.33
CA CYS A 189 -5.10 -4.95 24.69
C CYS A 189 -4.71 -3.78 25.61
N GLY A 190 -4.83 -2.52 25.15
CA GLY A 190 -4.43 -1.32 25.88
C GLY A 190 -2.92 -1.06 25.92
N CYS A 191 -2.13 -1.80 25.14
CA CYS A 191 -0.68 -1.61 25.01
C CYS A 191 -0.39 -0.61 23.90
N PRO A 192 0.17 0.57 24.18
CA PRO A 192 0.49 1.55 23.14
C PRO A 192 1.54 0.99 22.18
N THR A 193 1.36 1.27 20.89
CA THR A 193 2.30 0.86 19.85
C THR A 193 3.26 1.98 19.52
N ILE A 194 4.56 1.67 19.55
CA ILE A 194 5.65 2.56 19.16
C ILE A 194 6.19 2.07 17.81
N LEU A 195 5.87 2.80 16.76
CA LEU A 195 6.33 2.49 15.41
C LEU A 195 7.73 3.04 15.24
N MET A 196 8.71 2.18 14.91
CA MET A 196 10.13 2.49 14.80
C MET A 196 10.49 2.75 13.33
N PRO A 197 10.51 4.01 12.87
CA PRO A 197 10.71 4.34 11.47
C PRO A 197 12.11 3.95 11.03
N ASN A 198 12.22 3.33 9.86
CA ASN A 198 13.49 2.83 9.34
C ASN A 198 13.47 2.85 7.81
N PRO A 199 14.58 2.59 7.11
CA PRO A 199 14.64 2.67 5.63
C PRO A 199 13.58 1.84 4.89
N PHE A 200 13.01 0.82 5.52
CA PHE A 200 11.99 -0.08 4.95
C PHE A 200 10.59 0.16 5.53
N PHE A 201 10.46 1.01 6.54
CA PHE A 201 9.20 1.36 7.20
C PHE A 201 9.11 2.87 7.40
N GLN A 202 8.50 3.52 6.41
CA GLN A 202 8.40 4.98 6.32
C GLN A 202 6.98 5.49 6.53
N VAL A 203 5.98 4.62 6.35
CA VAL A 203 4.56 4.99 6.46
C VAL A 203 3.77 3.83 7.08
N PRO A 204 2.95 4.09 8.10
CA PRO A 204 1.95 3.15 8.59
C PRO A 204 0.75 3.07 7.63
N LEU A 205 0.39 1.85 7.23
CA LEU A 205 -0.59 1.63 6.16
C LEU A 205 -2.03 1.98 6.55
N ALA A 206 -2.41 1.79 7.82
CA ALA A 206 -3.80 1.88 8.29
C ALA A 206 -4.16 3.21 8.99
N ASP A 207 -3.32 4.23 8.84
CA ASP A 207 -3.49 5.54 9.48
C ASP A 207 -4.84 6.20 9.21
N LYS A 208 -5.32 6.10 7.97
CA LYS A 208 -6.57 6.75 7.55
C LYS A 208 -7.80 5.98 8.04
N GLU A 209 -7.65 4.70 8.32
CA GLU A 209 -8.72 3.80 8.72
C GLU A 209 -8.89 3.76 10.25
N LEU A 210 -7.78 3.82 10.99
CA LEU A 210 -7.76 3.66 12.45
C LEU A 210 -7.34 4.93 13.21
N GLY A 211 -6.84 5.95 12.51
CA GLY A 211 -6.31 7.16 13.15
C GLY A 211 -4.93 6.95 13.78
N ARG A 212 -4.59 7.81 14.75
CA ARG A 212 -3.27 7.87 15.41
C ARG A 212 -3.35 7.78 16.94
N ASN A 213 -4.50 7.40 17.49
CA ASN A 213 -4.61 7.12 18.91
C ASN A 213 -3.90 5.80 19.25
N GLY A 214 -3.25 5.74 20.41
CA GLY A 214 -2.46 4.57 20.82
C GLY A 214 -1.15 4.37 20.07
N VAL A 215 -0.81 5.25 19.11
CA VAL A 215 0.37 5.13 18.25
C VAL A 215 1.37 6.26 18.52
N ALA A 216 2.64 5.90 18.63
CA ALA A 216 3.78 6.81 18.54
C ALA A 216 4.54 6.56 17.24
N TRP A 217 4.97 7.62 16.54
CA TRP A 217 5.91 7.53 15.43
C TRP A 217 7.31 7.94 15.90
N GLY A 218 8.18 6.95 16.11
CA GLY A 218 9.44 7.12 16.81
C GLY A 218 9.29 7.10 18.33
N ASP A 219 10.38 7.41 19.03
CA ASP A 219 10.57 7.22 20.47
C ASP A 219 10.67 8.54 21.25
N THR A 220 10.23 9.66 20.68
CA THR A 220 10.27 10.94 21.40
C THR A 220 9.32 10.91 22.61
N PRO A 221 9.67 11.54 23.75
CA PRO A 221 8.82 11.54 24.94
C PRO A 221 7.39 12.01 24.69
N GLU A 222 7.19 12.97 23.79
CA GLU A 222 5.88 13.51 23.43
C GLU A 222 5.04 12.47 22.69
N GLN A 223 5.64 11.76 21.73
CA GLN A 223 4.98 10.70 20.96
C GLN A 223 4.62 9.52 21.87
N LEU A 224 5.55 9.08 22.72
CA LEU A 224 5.33 8.02 23.71
C LEU A 224 4.18 8.38 24.66
N ALA A 225 4.17 9.62 25.15
CA ALA A 225 3.15 10.09 26.08
C ALA A 225 1.77 10.24 25.39
N HIS A 226 1.73 10.67 24.13
CA HIS A 226 0.51 10.68 23.33
C HIS A 226 -0.08 9.28 23.17
N ALA A 227 0.74 8.31 22.74
CA ALA A 227 0.31 6.93 22.56
C ALA A 227 -0.27 6.35 23.85
N LYS A 228 0.44 6.51 24.98
CA LYS A 228 -0.01 6.07 26.31
C LYS A 228 -1.34 6.71 26.73
N ARG A 229 -1.51 8.01 26.52
CA ARG A 229 -2.74 8.72 26.90
C ARG A 229 -3.93 8.37 26.02
N THR A 230 -3.73 7.94 24.78
CA THR A 230 -4.81 7.77 23.80
C THR A 230 -5.14 6.32 23.45
N VAL A 231 -4.32 5.34 23.85
CA VAL A 231 -4.53 3.91 23.50
C VAL A 231 -5.92 3.37 23.88
N HIS A 232 -6.51 3.88 24.96
CA HIS A 232 -7.85 3.49 25.41
C HIS A 232 -8.97 3.85 24.41
N LEU A 233 -8.73 4.78 23.49
CA LEU A 233 -9.69 5.20 22.46
C LEU A 233 -9.77 4.20 21.30
N VAL A 234 -8.73 3.39 21.09
CA VAL A 234 -8.60 2.49 19.93
C VAL A 234 -9.73 1.47 19.85
N ALA A 235 -10.27 1.02 20.99
CA ALA A 235 -11.37 0.05 21.00
C ALA A 235 -12.68 0.62 20.40
N GLU A 236 -12.94 1.93 20.53
CA GLU A 236 -14.07 2.58 19.88
C GLU A 236 -13.80 2.81 18.39
N GLU A 237 -12.60 3.27 18.04
CA GLU A 237 -12.20 3.46 16.63
C GLU A 237 -12.24 2.16 15.84
N TYR A 238 -11.82 1.05 16.46
CA TYR A 238 -11.90 -0.27 15.86
C TYR A 238 -13.35 -0.70 15.59
N ARG A 239 -14.28 -0.46 16.53
CA ARG A 239 -15.71 -0.71 16.31
C ARG A 239 -16.29 0.14 15.18
N GLN A 240 -15.80 1.38 15.02
CA GLN A 240 -16.20 2.23 13.91
C GLN A 240 -15.65 1.70 12.57
N ALA A 241 -14.43 1.18 12.57
CA ALA A 241 -13.86 0.51 11.40
C ALA A 241 -14.64 -0.75 11.03
N GLU A 242 -15.09 -1.55 12.00
CA GLU A 242 -16.00 -2.69 11.77
C GLU A 242 -17.32 -2.25 11.13
N ALA A 243 -17.92 -1.16 11.62
CA ALA A 243 -19.13 -0.61 11.02
C ALA A 243 -18.90 -0.04 9.61
N ALA A 244 -17.72 0.52 9.34
CA ALA A 244 -17.35 1.02 8.02
C ALA A 244 -17.09 -0.11 7.01
N PHE A 245 -16.50 -1.21 7.47
CA PHE A 245 -16.21 -2.38 6.64
C PHE A 245 -17.46 -2.92 5.96
N GLU A 246 -18.61 -2.92 6.63
CA GLU A 246 -19.86 -3.40 6.01
C GLU A 246 -20.28 -2.60 4.77
N ARG A 247 -20.10 -1.28 4.80
CA ARG A 247 -20.37 -0.42 3.63
C ARG A 247 -19.34 -0.65 2.53
N GLN A 248 -18.06 -0.81 2.91
CA GLN A 248 -16.97 -1.09 1.98
C GLN A 248 -17.12 -2.45 1.29
N LEU A 249 -17.56 -3.48 2.02
CA LEU A 249 -17.82 -4.80 1.47
C LEU A 249 -19.02 -4.77 0.52
N THR A 250 -20.08 -4.03 0.86
CA THR A 250 -21.22 -3.85 -0.04
C THR A 250 -20.79 -3.19 -1.34
N HIS A 251 -20.04 -2.08 -1.26
CA HIS A 251 -19.46 -1.40 -2.42
C HIS A 251 -18.55 -2.33 -3.26
N PHE A 252 -17.70 -3.13 -2.60
CA PHE A 252 -16.87 -4.13 -3.26
C PHE A 252 -17.70 -5.13 -4.07
N ILE A 253 -18.75 -5.69 -3.47
CA ILE A 253 -19.64 -6.64 -4.15
C ILE A 253 -20.32 -5.96 -5.34
N GLU A 254 -20.90 -4.77 -5.15
CA GLU A 254 -21.61 -4.04 -6.21
C GLU A 254 -20.71 -3.74 -7.42
N VAL A 255 -19.53 -3.16 -7.18
CA VAL A 255 -18.56 -2.83 -8.25
C VAL A 255 -18.12 -4.09 -9.00
N THR A 256 -17.77 -5.15 -8.26
CA THR A 256 -17.22 -6.36 -8.88
C THR A 256 -18.29 -7.17 -9.61
N GLN A 257 -19.52 -7.24 -9.10
CA GLN A 257 -20.63 -7.89 -9.77
C GLN A 257 -21.07 -7.12 -11.01
N ALA A 258 -21.14 -5.78 -10.95
CA ALA A 258 -21.47 -4.94 -12.10
C ALA A 258 -20.50 -5.13 -13.27
N ALA A 259 -19.23 -5.44 -13.00
CA ALA A 259 -18.23 -5.74 -14.03
C ALA A 259 -18.52 -7.02 -14.83
N THR A 260 -19.38 -7.91 -14.33
CA THR A 260 -19.78 -9.16 -14.99
C THR A 260 -21.21 -9.14 -15.54
N ALA A 261 -22.04 -8.22 -15.06
CA ALA A 261 -23.46 -8.17 -15.40
C ALA A 261 -23.70 -8.07 -16.91
N GLY A 262 -24.58 -8.94 -17.43
CA GLY A 262 -24.98 -8.97 -18.85
C GLY A 262 -23.91 -9.46 -19.82
N ARG A 263 -22.75 -9.95 -19.34
CA ARG A 263 -21.67 -10.47 -20.19
C ARG A 263 -21.75 -12.00 -20.28
N SER A 264 -21.59 -12.53 -21.49
CA SER A 264 -21.47 -13.97 -21.70
C SER A 264 -20.18 -14.51 -21.06
N TYR A 265 -20.23 -15.75 -20.56
CA TYR A 265 -19.04 -16.44 -20.08
C TYR A 265 -18.39 -17.24 -21.23
N GLY A 266 -17.50 -16.60 -21.99
CA GLY A 266 -16.96 -17.14 -23.24
C GLY A 266 -15.80 -18.11 -23.05
N ARG A 267 -14.98 -17.90 -22.02
CA ARG A 267 -13.77 -18.69 -21.77
C ARG A 267 -13.71 -19.22 -20.34
N LYS A 268 -13.73 -20.54 -20.18
CA LYS A 268 -13.56 -21.21 -18.88
C LYS A 268 -12.27 -20.74 -18.20
N VAL A 269 -12.35 -20.45 -16.90
CA VAL A 269 -11.14 -20.13 -16.11
C VAL A 269 -10.25 -21.36 -16.02
N ARG A 270 -8.94 -21.14 -15.99
CA ARG A 270 -7.98 -22.17 -15.65
C ARG A 270 -7.94 -22.30 -14.14
N ARG A 271 -7.90 -23.54 -13.64
CA ARG A 271 -7.43 -23.82 -12.30
C ARG A 271 -5.99 -24.31 -12.43
N PRO A 272 -4.98 -23.42 -12.30
CA PRO A 272 -3.60 -23.87 -12.40
C PRO A 272 -3.34 -24.96 -11.35
N LEU A 273 -2.87 -26.12 -11.79
CA LEU A 273 -2.10 -27.03 -10.94
C LEU A 273 -0.68 -26.47 -10.99
N LEU A 274 -0.16 -25.98 -9.86
CA LEU A 274 1.24 -25.59 -9.85
C LEU A 274 2.11 -26.85 -9.89
N PRO A 275 3.28 -26.81 -10.54
CA PRO A 275 4.25 -27.91 -10.52
C PRO A 275 4.89 -28.17 -9.15
N PHE A 276 4.42 -27.51 -8.08
CA PHE A 276 4.95 -27.62 -6.72
C PHE A 276 4.00 -28.45 -5.85
N GLU A 277 3.81 -29.71 -6.23
CA GLU A 277 2.97 -30.69 -5.51
C GLU A 277 3.56 -31.12 -4.15
N THR A 278 4.77 -30.67 -3.82
CA THR A 278 5.41 -30.96 -2.52
C THR A 278 5.65 -29.66 -1.76
N GLY A 279 5.29 -29.65 -0.47
CA GLY A 279 5.56 -28.52 0.43
C GLY A 279 7.04 -28.11 0.54
N GLU A 280 7.95 -28.93 0.00
CA GLU A 280 9.37 -28.60 -0.18
C GLU A 280 9.59 -27.55 -1.28
N GLY A 281 8.88 -27.63 -2.41
CA GLY A 281 9.00 -26.67 -3.52
C GLY A 281 8.56 -25.25 -3.14
N PHE A 282 7.54 -25.12 -2.27
CA PHE A 282 7.16 -23.81 -1.71
C PHE A 282 8.18 -23.29 -0.69
N ARG A 283 8.73 -24.15 0.18
CA ARG A 283 9.83 -23.73 1.08
C ARG A 283 11.07 -23.36 0.31
N GLU A 284 11.37 -24.05 -0.78
CA GLU A 284 12.46 -23.74 -1.68
C GLU A 284 12.19 -22.48 -2.49
N GLU A 285 10.98 -22.21 -2.97
CA GLU A 285 10.63 -20.94 -3.64
C GLU A 285 10.62 -19.78 -2.65
N ARG A 286 10.09 -19.93 -1.44
CA ARG A 286 10.16 -18.91 -0.36
C ARG A 286 11.60 -18.71 0.10
N ALA A 287 12.41 -19.77 0.13
CA ALA A 287 13.84 -19.71 0.41
C ALA A 287 14.67 -19.30 -0.82
N ARG A 288 14.15 -19.37 -2.05
CA ARG A 288 14.77 -18.90 -3.29
C ARG A 288 14.37 -17.47 -3.56
N GLN A 289 13.20 -17.02 -3.14
CA GLN A 289 12.83 -15.62 -3.00
C GLN A 289 13.64 -15.04 -1.84
N GLY A 290 13.71 -15.70 -0.69
CA GLY A 290 14.63 -15.34 0.41
C GLY A 290 16.12 -15.37 0.02
N ARG A 291 16.58 -16.32 -0.80
CA ARG A 291 17.97 -16.41 -1.29
C ARG A 291 18.26 -15.53 -2.50
N ALA A 292 17.32 -15.33 -3.42
CA ALA A 292 17.40 -14.30 -4.45
C ALA A 292 17.33 -12.91 -3.81
N MET A 293 16.69 -12.78 -2.63
CA MET A 293 16.81 -11.59 -1.80
C MET A 293 18.19 -11.47 -1.13
N ALA A 294 18.85 -12.58 -0.83
CA ALA A 294 20.23 -12.60 -0.33
C ALA A 294 21.31 -12.51 -1.43
N SER A 295 20.98 -12.81 -2.71
CA SER A 295 21.97 -13.00 -3.78
C SER A 295 21.69 -12.25 -5.09
N HIS A 296 20.60 -11.48 -5.21
CA HIS A 296 20.55 -10.34 -6.13
C HIS A 296 21.03 -9.10 -5.37
N PRO A 297 21.86 -8.24 -5.97
CA PRO A 297 22.22 -6.99 -5.34
C PRO A 297 20.93 -6.18 -5.18
N PHE A 298 20.41 -6.14 -3.96
CA PHE A 298 19.30 -5.33 -3.48
C PHE A 298 19.56 -3.81 -3.59
N ARG A 299 20.48 -3.41 -4.47
CA ARG A 299 20.73 -2.02 -4.87
C ARG A 299 19.57 -1.42 -5.65
N LEU A 300 18.59 -2.18 -6.15
CA LEU A 300 17.45 -1.62 -6.89
C LEU A 300 16.19 -1.40 -6.04
N ALA A 301 15.90 -2.28 -5.07
CA ALA A 301 14.74 -2.11 -4.18
C ALA A 301 15.01 -1.19 -2.98
N ALA A 302 16.24 -1.13 -2.44
CA ALA A 302 16.59 -0.10 -1.45
C ALA A 302 16.60 1.30 -2.07
N THR A 303 16.98 1.43 -3.35
CA THR A 303 16.92 2.69 -4.08
C THR A 303 15.47 3.04 -4.46
N GLN A 304 14.57 2.07 -4.67
CA GLN A 304 13.14 2.30 -4.84
C GLN A 304 12.38 2.60 -3.55
N LEU A 305 12.77 2.07 -2.38
CA LEU A 305 12.18 2.40 -1.08
C LEU A 305 12.75 3.71 -0.49
N LEU A 306 14.04 3.97 -0.66
CA LEU A 306 14.63 5.29 -0.41
C LEU A 306 14.11 6.32 -1.42
N SER A 307 13.83 5.93 -2.67
CA SER A 307 13.17 6.81 -3.64
C SER A 307 11.66 6.88 -3.49
N MET A 308 10.95 5.94 -2.86
CA MET A 308 9.49 5.99 -2.60
C MET A 308 9.19 6.71 -1.29
N GLY A 309 9.99 6.48 -0.25
CA GLY A 309 10.02 7.28 0.98
C GLY A 309 10.43 8.72 0.68
N ARG A 310 11.45 8.94 -0.17
CA ARG A 310 11.66 10.26 -0.79
C ARG A 310 10.44 10.65 -1.62
N MET A 311 10.01 9.97 -2.66
CA MET A 311 8.93 10.40 -3.58
C MET A 311 7.60 10.75 -2.89
N LEU A 312 7.20 10.09 -1.79
CA LEU A 312 5.99 10.43 -1.02
C LEU A 312 6.17 11.64 -0.08
N LEU A 313 7.36 11.80 0.54
CA LEU A 313 7.72 12.99 1.34
C LEU A 313 8.10 14.20 0.44
N ASP A 314 8.74 13.92 -0.69
CA ASP A 314 9.34 14.82 -1.68
C ASP A 314 8.24 15.44 -2.55
N ARG A 315 7.23 14.67 -2.98
CA ARG A 315 6.08 15.24 -3.71
C ARG A 315 5.26 16.20 -2.86
N SER A 316 5.19 16.00 -1.55
CA SER A 316 4.51 16.96 -0.66
C SER A 316 5.31 18.26 -0.50
N ALA A 317 6.63 18.17 -0.44
CA ALA A 317 7.53 19.33 -0.44
C ALA A 317 7.57 20.04 -1.81
N ASP A 318 7.57 19.29 -2.91
CA ASP A 318 7.53 19.78 -4.29
C ASP A 318 6.22 20.47 -4.61
N LEU A 319 5.09 19.91 -4.18
CA LEU A 319 3.79 20.58 -4.30
C LEU A 319 3.82 21.93 -3.58
N ARG A 320 4.41 22.01 -2.38
CA ARG A 320 4.57 23.28 -1.67
C ARG A 320 5.51 24.23 -2.41
N LEU A 321 6.64 23.73 -2.91
CA LEU A 321 7.64 24.50 -3.63
C LEU A 321 7.07 25.10 -4.92
N LEU A 322 6.37 24.30 -5.72
CA LEU A 322 5.68 24.72 -6.93
C LEU A 322 4.55 25.71 -6.62
N ARG A 323 3.73 25.46 -5.58
CA ARG A 323 2.66 26.39 -5.16
C ARG A 323 3.20 27.74 -4.67
N SER A 324 4.39 27.76 -4.06
CA SER A 324 5.04 28.98 -3.60
C SER A 324 5.83 29.71 -4.70
N SER A 325 6.01 29.09 -5.86
CA SER A 325 6.77 29.64 -6.97
C SER A 325 5.94 30.62 -7.80
N ARG A 326 6.56 31.72 -8.23
CA ARG A 326 5.96 32.64 -9.22
C ARG A 326 6.01 32.13 -10.66
N LEU A 327 6.73 31.02 -10.90
CA LEU A 327 6.89 30.42 -12.22
C LEU A 327 5.80 29.40 -12.57
N PHE A 328 5.01 28.97 -11.58
CA PHE A 328 3.82 28.18 -11.81
C PHE A 328 2.58 29.09 -11.71
N ASP A 329 1.83 29.24 -12.80
CA ASP A 329 0.59 30.01 -12.83
C ASP A 329 -0.61 29.07 -13.09
N PRO A 330 -1.39 28.73 -12.04
CA PRO A 330 -2.53 27.82 -12.16
C PRO A 330 -3.62 28.30 -13.13
N ARG A 331 -3.82 29.63 -13.26
CA ARG A 331 -4.86 30.17 -14.15
C ARG A 331 -4.41 30.07 -15.59
N TRP A 332 -3.19 30.53 -15.86
CA TRP A 332 -2.58 30.41 -17.18
C TRP A 332 -2.48 28.94 -17.62
N TYR A 333 -2.09 28.03 -16.72
CA TYR A 333 -1.96 26.61 -17.02
C TYR A 333 -3.29 26.00 -17.48
N LEU A 334 -4.39 26.33 -16.80
CA LEU A 334 -5.73 25.84 -17.17
C LEU A 334 -6.28 26.52 -18.44
N GLU A 335 -5.90 27.77 -18.70
CA GLU A 335 -6.22 28.48 -19.95
C GLU A 335 -5.47 27.91 -21.16
N GLN A 336 -4.19 27.55 -21.00
CA GLN A 336 -3.37 26.96 -22.04
C GLN A 336 -3.67 25.48 -22.28
N TYR A 337 -4.17 24.77 -21.26
CA TYR A 337 -4.46 23.33 -21.32
C TYR A 337 -5.93 23.03 -20.98
N PRO A 338 -6.86 23.27 -21.94
CA PRO A 338 -8.30 23.06 -21.72
C PRO A 338 -8.71 21.62 -21.42
N ASP A 339 -7.89 20.64 -21.81
CA ASP A 339 -8.07 19.23 -21.45
C ASP A 339 -7.96 19.01 -19.94
N ILE A 340 -7.01 19.68 -19.28
CA ILE A 340 -6.84 19.62 -17.82
C ILE A 340 -7.96 20.38 -17.10
N ALA A 341 -8.39 21.51 -17.66
CA ALA A 341 -9.52 22.28 -17.12
C ALA A 341 -10.82 21.45 -17.09
N ARG A 342 -11.06 20.60 -18.09
CA ARG A 342 -12.24 19.71 -18.14
C ARG A 342 -12.18 18.60 -17.11
N MET A 343 -10.99 18.12 -16.74
CA MET A 343 -10.80 17.05 -15.77
C MET A 343 -10.99 17.51 -14.30
N LYS A 344 -11.08 18.83 -14.05
CA LYS A 344 -11.23 19.43 -12.71
C LYS A 344 -10.18 18.95 -11.68
N VAL A 345 -8.98 18.63 -12.15
CA VAL A 345 -7.84 18.24 -11.31
C VAL A 345 -7.04 19.48 -10.87
N ASP A 346 -6.30 19.37 -9.76
CA ASP A 346 -5.38 20.44 -9.32
C ASP A 346 -4.25 20.61 -10.36
N PRO A 347 -4.11 21.79 -10.99
CA PRO A 347 -3.11 22.01 -12.05
C PRO A 347 -1.66 21.89 -11.55
N VAL A 348 -1.37 22.27 -10.31
CA VAL A 348 -0.01 22.14 -9.74
C VAL A 348 0.33 20.66 -9.56
N ARG A 349 -0.64 19.89 -9.06
CA ARG A 349 -0.50 18.45 -8.89
C ARG A 349 -0.40 17.73 -10.23
N HIS A 350 -1.18 18.15 -11.22
CA HIS A 350 -1.09 17.62 -12.58
C HIS A 350 0.30 17.86 -13.17
N TYR A 351 0.79 19.10 -13.12
CA TYR A 351 2.11 19.42 -13.66
C TYR A 351 3.24 18.64 -12.98
N LEU A 352 3.19 18.52 -11.64
CA LEU A 352 4.19 17.77 -10.88
C LEU A 352 4.23 16.29 -11.29
N LEU A 353 3.06 15.67 -11.48
CA LEU A 353 2.95 14.23 -11.68
C LEU A 353 3.03 13.81 -13.16
N HIS A 354 2.59 14.66 -14.07
CA HIS A 354 2.39 14.31 -15.49
C HIS A 354 2.79 15.44 -16.43
N GLY A 355 2.35 16.68 -16.16
CA GLY A 355 2.49 17.77 -17.13
C GLY A 355 3.93 18.11 -17.52
N ALA A 356 4.90 17.97 -16.61
CA ALA A 356 6.31 18.14 -16.96
C ALA A 356 6.81 17.07 -17.95
N GLU A 357 6.49 15.79 -17.74
CA GLU A 357 6.91 14.71 -18.64
C GLU A 357 6.27 14.82 -20.03
N GLU A 358 5.03 15.32 -20.05
CA GLU A 358 4.28 15.68 -21.26
C GLU A 358 4.85 16.90 -21.99
N GLY A 359 5.84 17.59 -21.39
CA GLY A 359 6.46 18.77 -21.97
C GLY A 359 5.61 20.03 -21.87
N ARG A 360 4.61 20.06 -20.99
CA ARG A 360 3.76 21.24 -20.75
C ARG A 360 4.53 22.27 -19.93
N ASP A 361 4.29 23.54 -20.19
CA ASP A 361 4.91 24.63 -19.47
C ASP A 361 4.07 24.99 -18.23
N PRO A 362 4.69 25.21 -17.05
CA PRO A 362 3.97 25.52 -15.81
C PRO A 362 3.41 26.94 -15.75
N GLY A 363 3.89 27.82 -16.64
CA GLY A 363 3.57 29.23 -16.67
C GLY A 363 4.32 29.92 -17.81
N PRO A 364 4.00 31.19 -18.11
CA PRO A 364 4.55 31.91 -19.26
C PRO A 364 6.06 32.22 -19.16
N PHE A 365 6.66 31.98 -17.98
CA PHE A 365 8.05 32.35 -17.65
C PHE A 365 8.99 31.16 -17.49
N PHE A 366 8.51 29.93 -17.72
CA PHE A 366 9.36 28.74 -17.62
C PHE A 366 9.01 27.77 -18.74
N SER A 367 10.04 27.26 -19.44
CA SER A 367 9.83 26.22 -20.45
C SER A 367 10.41 24.89 -20.04
N THR A 368 9.51 23.94 -19.88
CA THR A 368 9.80 22.55 -19.53
C THR A 368 10.66 21.90 -20.61
N LYS A 369 10.34 22.17 -21.89
CA LYS A 369 11.05 21.60 -23.04
C LYS A 369 12.47 22.14 -23.15
N ASP A 370 12.66 23.45 -23.05
CA ASP A 370 13.99 24.07 -23.14
C ASP A 370 14.86 23.64 -21.97
N TYR A 371 14.29 23.57 -20.76
CA TYR A 371 15.02 23.14 -19.57
C TYR A 371 15.48 21.68 -19.68
N TYR A 372 14.65 20.78 -20.20
CA TYR A 372 15.08 19.40 -20.48
C TYR A 372 16.10 19.29 -21.61
N ALA A 373 16.08 20.18 -22.60
CA ALA A 373 17.07 20.19 -23.66
C ALA A 373 18.48 20.54 -23.13
N LEU A 374 18.53 21.47 -22.16
CA LEU A 374 19.74 21.90 -21.46
C LEU A 374 20.20 20.87 -20.42
N HIS A 375 19.26 20.22 -19.72
CA HIS A 375 19.52 19.26 -18.65
C HIS A 375 19.02 17.86 -19.04
N ARG A 376 19.69 17.28 -20.05
CA ARG A 376 19.26 16.02 -20.69
C ARG A 376 19.18 14.82 -19.74
N ASP A 377 19.90 14.86 -18.63
CA ASP A 377 19.89 13.80 -17.63
C ASP A 377 18.64 13.83 -16.74
N LEU A 378 17.98 14.99 -16.56
CA LEU A 378 16.78 15.11 -15.72
C LEU A 378 15.60 14.35 -16.30
N ARG A 379 15.39 14.43 -17.62
CA ARG A 379 14.30 13.71 -18.29
C ARG A 379 14.47 12.20 -18.15
N ARG A 380 15.71 11.70 -18.19
CA ARG A 380 16.02 10.27 -18.02
C ARG A 380 15.84 9.82 -16.56
N LYS A 381 16.00 10.72 -15.59
CA LYS A 381 15.83 10.47 -14.15
C LYS A 381 14.39 10.66 -13.65
N GLY A 382 13.47 11.13 -14.51
CA GLY A 382 12.09 11.43 -14.13
C GLY A 382 11.98 12.62 -13.18
N GLU A 383 12.94 13.54 -13.20
CA GLU A 383 12.92 14.73 -12.33
C GLU A 383 12.08 15.85 -12.95
N ASN A 384 11.24 16.50 -12.14
CA ASN A 384 10.43 17.63 -12.60
C ASN A 384 11.36 18.85 -12.81
N PRO A 385 11.32 19.50 -13.98
CA PRO A 385 12.32 20.49 -14.38
C PRO A 385 12.15 21.79 -13.60
N LEU A 386 10.92 22.19 -13.27
CA LEU A 386 10.68 23.39 -12.47
C LEU A 386 11.05 23.13 -10.99
N VAL A 387 10.78 21.92 -10.47
CA VAL A 387 11.24 21.54 -9.12
C VAL A 387 12.76 21.56 -9.04
N HIS A 388 13.44 20.96 -10.02
CA HIS A 388 14.90 20.97 -10.11
C HIS A 388 15.43 22.42 -10.20
N TYR A 389 14.84 23.26 -11.06
CA TYR A 389 15.19 24.66 -11.17
C TYR A 389 15.03 25.43 -9.84
N LEU A 390 13.92 25.22 -9.12
CA LEU A 390 13.68 25.90 -7.85
C LEU A 390 14.59 25.42 -6.70
N ARG A 391 15.11 24.19 -6.79
CA ARG A 391 16.02 23.60 -5.78
C ARG A 391 17.49 23.87 -6.05
N CYS A 392 17.90 23.88 -7.31
CA CYS A 392 19.30 23.92 -7.73
C CYS A 392 19.67 25.21 -8.46
N GLY A 393 18.70 25.99 -8.93
CA GLY A 393 18.88 27.17 -9.77
C GLY A 393 18.99 28.51 -9.04
N ILE A 394 19.16 28.52 -7.71
CA ILE A 394 19.51 29.72 -6.93
C ILE A 394 20.91 29.50 -6.32
N SER A 395 21.90 29.19 -7.16
CA SER A 395 23.31 29.09 -6.77
C SER A 395 24.17 29.61 -7.92
N ASP A 396 25.13 30.47 -7.58
CA ASP A 396 25.66 31.60 -8.38
C ASP A 396 26.44 31.32 -9.70
N ASP A 397 26.45 30.11 -10.29
CA ASP A 397 27.39 29.80 -11.40
C ASP A 397 26.79 29.04 -12.62
N GLY A 398 25.67 29.51 -13.19
CA GLY A 398 25.15 29.02 -14.48
C GLY A 398 24.01 29.90 -15.01
N PRO A 399 23.80 30.04 -16.34
CA PRO A 399 23.13 31.19 -16.91
C PRO A 399 21.70 31.31 -16.39
N ALA A 400 21.41 32.43 -15.72
CA ALA A 400 20.06 32.85 -15.45
C ALA A 400 19.32 32.89 -16.78
N LEU A 401 18.28 32.06 -16.93
CA LEU A 401 17.22 32.40 -17.87
C LEU A 401 16.64 33.71 -17.34
N GLU A 402 17.09 34.84 -17.90
CA GLU A 402 16.59 36.14 -17.46
C GLU A 402 15.07 36.21 -17.62
N PRO A 403 14.34 36.65 -16.58
CA PRO A 403 12.90 36.63 -16.55
C PRO A 403 12.33 37.90 -17.21
N ASP A 404 12.66 38.19 -18.46
CA ASP A 404 12.16 39.41 -19.12
C ASP A 404 11.58 39.13 -20.50
N SER A 405 10.47 38.37 -20.52
CA SER A 405 9.25 38.64 -21.30
C SER A 405 8.30 37.45 -21.25
N PRO A 406 6.97 37.65 -21.09
CA PRO A 406 6.00 36.57 -21.15
C PRO A 406 6.01 35.92 -22.54
N ARG A 407 6.13 34.58 -22.59
CA ARG A 407 6.01 33.83 -23.84
C ARG A 407 4.56 33.90 -24.32
N THR A 408 4.31 34.60 -25.43
CA THR A 408 2.98 34.69 -26.05
C THR A 408 2.62 33.35 -26.71
N GLY A 409 1.40 32.87 -26.44
CA GLY A 409 0.94 31.53 -26.78
C GLY A 409 1.10 31.17 -28.26
N HIS A 410 1.73 30.02 -28.51
CA HIS A 410 1.79 29.42 -29.84
C HIS A 410 0.42 28.84 -30.18
N LYS A 411 -0.44 29.64 -30.83
CA LYS A 411 -1.58 29.08 -31.57
C LYS A 411 -1.00 28.28 -32.74
N GLY A 412 -1.10 26.97 -32.67
CA GLY A 412 -0.86 26.12 -33.84
C GLY A 412 -1.91 26.43 -34.92
N SER A 413 -1.50 27.17 -35.94
CA SER A 413 -1.89 26.89 -37.33
C SER A 413 -1.14 25.61 -37.72
N GLY A 414 -1.77 24.52 -38.13
CA GLY A 414 -2.66 24.49 -39.29
C GLY A 414 -1.81 24.27 -40.54
N GLU A 415 -1.36 23.03 -40.73
CA GLU A 415 -1.23 22.23 -41.98
C GLU A 415 -0.19 21.11 -41.82
#